data_AF-A0A851NJK4-F1
#
_entry.id   AF-A0A851NJK4-F1
#
_cell.length_a   1.000
_cell.length_b   1.000
_cell.length_c   1.000
_cell.angle_alpha   90.00
_cell.angle_beta   90.00
_cell.angle_gamma   90.00
#
_symmetry.space_group_name_H-M   'P 1'
#
loop_
_entity.id
_entity.type
_entity.pdbx_description
1 polymer ?
#
loop_
_entity_poly.entity_id
_entity_poly.type
_entity_poly.pdbx_seq_one_letter_code
_entity_poly.pdbx_strand_id
1 'polypeptide(L)'
;SFLCLVPEEAKTSSCPEEDGYDTYVHDALGMVQACRASAAPWGWPVAPRPLDACHPQGCFYEGHFLQVLFDRLTRILDQPYSLNLRVTSVLSRLAAFPHPHLHEYLLDPYLSLAPSCRSLFSILIRVIGDLMQRIQRVPNFRAKLLLVR
;
A
#
# COMPACT_ATOMS: atom_id res chain seq x y z
N SER A 1 -1.50 -9.67 7.31
CA SER A 1 -2.27 -9.03 6.22
C SER A 1 -2.22 -7.52 6.39
N PHE A 2 -2.19 -6.75 5.29
CA PHE A 2 -2.28 -5.27 5.33
C PHE A 2 -3.58 -4.77 5.97
N LEU A 3 -4.65 -5.57 5.92
CA LEU A 3 -5.95 -5.25 6.54
C LEU A 3 -5.89 -5.13 8.07
N CYS A 4 -4.88 -5.75 8.70
CA CYS A 4 -4.68 -5.68 10.15
C CYS A 4 -3.93 -4.42 10.58
N LEU A 5 -3.48 -3.58 9.64
CA LEU A 5 -2.73 -2.37 9.95
C LEU A 5 -3.63 -1.26 10.50
N VAL A 6 -4.91 -1.22 10.12
CA VAL A 6 -5.81 -0.16 10.55
C VAL A 6 -6.24 -0.39 12.00
N PRO A 7 -5.96 0.55 12.92
CA PRO A 7 -6.29 0.41 14.34
C PRO A 7 -7.81 0.49 14.57
N GLU A 8 -8.31 -0.22 15.59
CA GLU A 8 -9.74 -0.30 15.93
C GLU A 8 -10.35 1.08 16.23
N GLU A 9 -9.56 2.01 16.77
CA GLU A 9 -9.96 3.38 17.08
C GLU A 9 -10.28 4.19 15.83
N ALA A 10 -9.68 3.84 14.69
CA ALA A 10 -9.88 4.50 13.40
C ALA A 10 -10.97 3.85 12.54
N LYS A 11 -11.53 2.71 12.96
CA LYS A 11 -12.59 2.02 12.23
C LYS A 11 -13.94 2.69 12.46
N THR A 12 -14.61 3.02 11.37
CA THR A 12 -15.94 3.65 11.38
C THR A 12 -17.08 2.64 11.33
N SER A 13 -16.84 1.44 10.80
CA SER A 13 -17.82 0.35 10.79
C SER A 13 -17.74 -0.45 12.08
N SER A 14 -18.90 -0.79 12.64
CA SER A 14 -19.04 -1.63 13.84
C SER A 14 -19.42 -3.08 13.51
N CYS A 15 -19.67 -3.40 12.24
CA CYS A 15 -20.10 -4.72 11.80
C CYS A 15 -19.22 -5.21 10.62
N PRO A 16 -18.73 -6.46 10.64
CA PRO A 16 -18.01 -7.06 9.52
C PRO A 16 -18.89 -7.37 8.30
N GLU A 17 -20.22 -7.24 8.41
CA GLU A 17 -21.21 -7.57 7.35
C GLU A 17 -21.67 -6.34 6.53
N GLU A 18 -20.95 -5.21 6.55
CA GLU A 18 -21.22 -4.14 5.57
C GLU A 18 -20.67 -4.59 4.21
N ASP A 19 -21.59 -4.97 3.32
CA ASP A 19 -21.54 -5.42 1.90
C ASP A 19 -20.53 -4.68 0.96
N GLY A 20 -19.88 -3.63 1.45
CA GLY A 20 -18.89 -2.86 0.70
C GLY A 20 -17.56 -3.57 0.51
N TYR A 21 -17.10 -4.40 1.46
CA TYR A 21 -15.80 -5.06 1.34
C TYR A 21 -15.76 -6.05 0.15
N ASP A 22 -16.82 -6.84 -0.04
CA ASP A 22 -16.92 -7.78 -1.15
C ASP A 22 -16.93 -7.06 -2.50
N THR A 23 -17.57 -5.90 -2.58
CA THR A 23 -17.52 -5.02 -3.76
C THR A 23 -16.08 -4.58 -4.06
N TYR A 24 -15.31 -4.14 -3.05
CA TYR A 24 -13.90 -3.80 -3.23
C TYR A 24 -13.05 -4.98 -3.70
N VAL A 25 -13.26 -6.17 -3.16
CA VAL A 25 -12.53 -7.38 -3.58
C VAL A 25 -12.87 -7.76 -5.01
N HIS A 26 -14.15 -7.69 -5.39
CA HIS A 26 -14.59 -7.95 -6.75
C HIS A 26 -13.98 -6.96 -7.76
N ASP A 27 -14.01 -5.67 -7.46
CA ASP A 27 -13.42 -4.64 -8.32
C ASP A 27 -11.89 -4.79 -8.43
N ALA A 28 -11.23 -5.11 -7.32
CA ALA A 28 -9.79 -5.39 -7.30
C ALA A 28 -9.44 -6.60 -8.18
N LEU A 29 -10.25 -7.67 -8.12
CA LEU A 29 -10.09 -8.84 -8.97
C LEU A 29 -10.24 -8.48 -10.45
N GLY A 30 -11.26 -7.69 -10.79
CA GLY A 30 -11.45 -7.18 -12.16
C GLY A 30 -10.25 -6.37 -12.66
N MET A 31 -9.71 -5.48 -11.81
CA MET A 31 -8.50 -4.72 -12.13
C MET A 31 -7.28 -5.61 -12.37
N VAL A 32 -7.07 -6.64 -11.53
CA VAL A 32 -5.98 -7.62 -11.69
C VAL A 32 -6.13 -8.39 -13.00
N GLN A 33 -7.33 -8.85 -13.33
CA GLN A 33 -7.60 -9.56 -14.58
C GLN A 33 -7.31 -8.67 -15.80
N ALA A 34 -7.75 -7.41 -15.77
CA ALA A 34 -7.49 -6.45 -16.84
C ALA A 34 -5.99 -6.15 -17.01
N CYS A 35 -5.26 -5.94 -15.91
CA CYS A 35 -3.81 -5.70 -15.96
C CYS A 35 -3.05 -6.93 -16.47
N ARG A 36 -3.45 -8.15 -16.07
CA ARG A 36 -2.88 -9.40 -16.57
C ARG A 36 -3.10 -9.56 -18.08
N ALA A 37 -4.32 -9.34 -18.56
CA ALA A 37 -4.63 -9.39 -19.98
C ALA A 37 -3.80 -8.37 -20.78
N SER A 38 -3.68 -7.14 -20.29
CA SER A 38 -2.88 -6.10 -20.92
C SER A 38 -1.38 -6.40 -20.93
N ALA A 39 -0.87 -7.08 -19.90
CA ALA A 39 0.55 -7.41 -19.74
C ALA A 39 0.94 -8.75 -20.39
N ALA A 40 -0.03 -9.56 -20.84
CA ALA A 40 0.23 -10.84 -21.50
C ALA A 40 1.27 -10.79 -22.64
N PRO A 41 1.28 -9.76 -23.52
CA PRO A 41 2.25 -9.68 -24.61
C PRO A 41 3.67 -9.27 -24.15
N TRP A 42 3.84 -8.84 -22.89
CA TRP A 42 5.10 -8.27 -22.41
C TRP A 42 6.15 -9.33 -22.05
N GLY A 43 5.76 -10.61 -21.97
CA GLY A 43 6.68 -11.72 -21.71
C GLY A 43 7.32 -11.66 -20.32
N TRP A 44 6.59 -11.18 -19.32
CA TRP A 44 7.09 -11.06 -17.95
C TRP A 44 7.38 -12.42 -17.29
N PRO A 45 8.36 -12.46 -16.37
CA PRO A 45 8.72 -13.71 -15.70
C PRO A 45 7.60 -14.18 -14.77
N VAL A 46 7.36 -15.49 -14.75
CA VAL A 46 6.33 -16.12 -13.90
C VAL A 46 6.77 -16.22 -12.43
N ALA A 47 8.08 -16.29 -12.19
CA ALA A 47 8.68 -16.39 -10.87
C ALA A 47 9.83 -15.39 -10.72
N PRO A 48 10.16 -14.96 -9.48
CA PRO A 48 11.35 -14.15 -9.24
C PRO A 48 12.57 -14.87 -9.81
N ARG A 49 13.33 -14.20 -10.68
CA ARG A 49 14.62 -14.73 -11.10
C ARG A 49 15.63 -14.42 -9.99
N PRO A 50 16.55 -15.36 -9.65
CA PRO A 50 17.67 -15.05 -8.78
C PRO A 50 18.38 -13.82 -9.37
N LEU A 51 18.48 -12.76 -8.57
CA LEU A 51 19.27 -11.61 -8.97
C LEU A 51 20.73 -12.08 -9.02
N ASP A 52 21.45 -11.72 -10.09
CA ASP A 52 22.90 -11.89 -10.12
C ASP A 52 23.49 -11.26 -8.86
N ALA A 53 24.55 -11.87 -8.31
CA ALA A 53 25.18 -11.39 -7.08
C ALA A 53 25.55 -9.90 -7.23
N CYS A 54 24.68 -9.04 -6.69
CA CYS A 54 24.82 -7.61 -6.80
C CYS A 54 26.01 -7.20 -5.93
N HIS A 55 26.95 -6.44 -6.50
CA HIS A 55 28.03 -5.87 -5.71
C HIS A 55 27.42 -4.96 -4.62
N PRO A 56 27.69 -5.17 -3.33
CA PRO A 56 27.02 -4.48 -2.22
C PRO A 56 27.43 -3.01 -2.05
N GLN A 57 27.91 -2.36 -3.11
CA GLN A 57 28.55 -1.04 -3.03
C GLN A 57 27.56 0.14 -3.00
N GLY A 58 26.25 -0.10 -3.06
CA GLY A 58 25.23 0.96 -3.06
C GLY A 58 24.04 0.65 -2.17
N CYS A 59 23.42 1.70 -1.62
CA CYS A 59 22.09 1.60 -1.03
C CYS A 59 21.08 1.18 -2.10
N PHE A 60 20.09 0.37 -1.72
CA PHE A 60 18.98 0.04 -2.62
C PHE A 60 18.28 1.30 -3.09
N TYR A 61 17.98 1.36 -4.39
CA TYR A 61 17.26 2.44 -5.00
C TYR A 61 16.03 1.89 -5.70
N GLU A 62 14.84 2.24 -5.20
CA GLU A 62 13.56 1.80 -5.76
C GLU A 62 13.23 2.42 -7.13
N GLY A 63 14.03 3.40 -7.58
CA GLY A 63 13.76 4.19 -8.76
C GLY A 63 12.89 5.42 -8.47
N HIS A 64 13.11 6.48 -9.24
CA HIS A 64 12.51 7.80 -8.98
C HIS A 64 10.99 7.77 -8.93
N PHE A 65 10.36 6.95 -9.78
CA PHE A 65 8.91 6.83 -9.83
C PHE A 65 8.33 6.26 -8.52
N LEU A 66 8.86 5.13 -8.05
CA LEU A 66 8.42 4.55 -6.77
C LEU A 66 8.81 5.45 -5.59
N GLN A 67 9.98 6.09 -5.67
CA GLN A 67 10.42 7.04 -4.66
C GLN A 67 9.39 8.16 -4.46
N VAL A 68 8.91 8.78 -5.55
CA VAL A 68 7.90 9.84 -5.51
C VAL A 68 6.58 9.30 -4.92
N LEU A 69 6.11 8.13 -5.34
CA LEU A 69 4.86 7.56 -4.81
C LEU A 69 4.96 7.29 -3.30
N PHE A 70 6.10 6.78 -2.84
CA PHE A 70 6.35 6.46 -1.45
C PHE A 70 6.56 7.70 -0.57
N ASP A 71 7.19 8.74 -1.11
CA ASP A 71 7.29 10.05 -0.45
C ASP A 71 5.91 10.70 -0.28
N ARG A 72 5.03 10.53 -1.28
CA ARG A 72 3.65 11.02 -1.17
C ARG A 72 2.85 10.20 -0.17
N LEU A 73 2.93 8.88 -0.23
CA LEU A 73 2.23 7.98 0.69
C LEU A 73 2.65 8.19 2.15
N THR A 74 3.93 8.46 2.40
CA THR A 74 4.45 8.85 3.72
C THR A 74 3.69 10.01 4.34
N ARG A 75 3.21 10.94 3.51
CA ARG A 75 2.56 12.18 3.92
C ARG A 75 1.04 12.12 3.70
N ILE A 76 0.46 10.92 3.58
CA ILE A 76 -0.97 10.75 3.25
C ILE A 76 -1.90 11.47 4.24
N LEU A 77 -1.48 11.60 5.51
CA LEU A 77 -2.25 12.31 6.55
C LEU A 77 -2.16 13.85 6.46
N ASP A 78 -1.23 14.37 5.65
CA ASP A 78 -0.93 15.81 5.50
C ASP A 78 -1.16 16.31 4.08
N GLN A 79 -1.83 15.52 3.25
CA GLN A 79 -2.06 15.80 1.84
C GLN A 79 -3.56 15.89 1.52
N PRO A 80 -3.93 16.64 0.46
CA PRO A 80 -5.32 16.69 0.01
C PRO A 80 -5.84 15.30 -0.35
N TYR A 81 -7.09 15.02 0.03
CA TYR A 81 -7.74 13.74 -0.26
C TYR A 81 -7.69 13.35 -1.75
N SER A 82 -7.90 14.31 -2.65
CA SER A 82 -7.83 14.08 -4.10
C SER A 82 -6.44 13.64 -4.58
N LEU A 83 -5.37 14.11 -3.95
CA LEU A 83 -4.01 13.64 -4.22
C LEU A 83 -3.81 12.22 -3.70
N ASN A 84 -4.28 11.94 -2.49
CA ASN A 84 -4.21 10.60 -1.90
C ASN A 84 -4.90 9.57 -2.79
N LEU A 85 -6.09 9.87 -3.30
CA LEU A 85 -6.81 8.99 -4.24
C LEU A 85 -6.01 8.68 -5.50
N ARG A 86 -5.29 9.67 -6.05
CA ARG A 86 -4.44 9.44 -7.23
C ARG A 86 -3.24 8.58 -6.90
N VAL A 87 -2.56 8.85 -5.79
CA VAL A 87 -1.37 8.08 -5.36
C VAL A 87 -1.76 6.63 -5.08
N THR A 88 -2.84 6.39 -4.34
CA THR A 88 -3.32 5.04 -4.04
C THR A 88 -3.82 4.34 -5.30
N SER A 89 -4.51 5.03 -6.22
CA SER A 89 -4.90 4.45 -7.51
C SER A 89 -3.72 3.98 -8.35
N VAL A 90 -2.64 4.78 -8.43
CA VAL A 90 -1.42 4.39 -9.15
C VAL A 90 -0.76 3.19 -8.49
N LEU A 91 -0.60 3.19 -7.16
CA LEU A 91 -0.02 2.06 -6.42
C LEU A 91 -0.86 0.79 -6.57
N SER A 92 -2.19 0.88 -6.48
CA SER A 92 -3.10 -0.25 -6.69
C SER A 92 -2.98 -0.82 -8.10
N ARG A 93 -2.83 0.03 -9.12
CA ARG A 93 -2.60 -0.42 -10.50
C ARG A 93 -1.24 -1.08 -10.69
N LEU A 94 -0.19 -0.57 -10.05
CA LEU A 94 1.13 -1.23 -10.04
C LEU A 94 1.05 -2.60 -9.38
N ALA A 95 0.39 -2.70 -8.23
CA ALA A 95 0.19 -3.98 -7.54
C ALA A 95 -0.65 -4.99 -8.34
N ALA A 96 -1.44 -4.55 -9.33
CA ALA A 96 -2.26 -5.42 -10.16
C ALA A 96 -1.50 -6.07 -11.33
N PHE A 97 -0.32 -5.55 -11.66
CA PHE A 97 0.50 -6.04 -12.76
C PHE A 97 1.22 -7.35 -12.37
N PRO A 98 1.15 -8.43 -13.17
CA PRO A 98 1.72 -9.74 -12.82
C PRO A 98 3.25 -9.80 -12.91
N HIS A 99 3.96 -8.99 -12.12
CA HIS A 99 5.41 -8.98 -12.07
C HIS A 99 5.92 -9.43 -10.69
N PRO A 100 6.69 -10.53 -10.59
CA PRO A 100 7.02 -11.16 -9.31
C PRO A 100 7.80 -10.25 -8.36
N HIS A 101 8.81 -9.53 -8.86
CA HIS A 101 9.58 -8.59 -8.02
C HIS A 101 8.76 -7.35 -7.60
N LEU A 102 7.75 -6.97 -8.39
CA LEU A 102 6.89 -5.84 -8.05
C LEU A 102 5.94 -6.25 -6.92
N HIS A 103 5.37 -7.46 -7.01
CA HIS A 103 4.56 -8.03 -5.93
C HIS A 103 5.37 -8.25 -4.66
N GLU A 104 6.59 -8.78 -4.76
CA GLU A 104 7.48 -8.93 -3.61
C GLU A 104 7.71 -7.57 -2.93
N TYR A 105 8.07 -6.54 -3.70
CA TYR A 105 8.37 -5.22 -3.14
C TYR A 105 7.14 -4.46 -2.59
N LEU A 106 5.97 -4.62 -3.20
CA LEU A 106 4.75 -3.91 -2.82
C LEU A 106 3.86 -4.69 -1.83
N LEU A 107 3.81 -6.02 -1.93
CA LEU A 107 2.76 -6.84 -1.32
C LEU A 107 3.30 -7.88 -0.33
N ASP A 108 4.61 -8.12 -0.24
CA ASP A 108 5.18 -8.99 0.79
C ASP A 108 5.51 -8.20 2.07
N PRO A 109 4.75 -8.39 3.17
CA PRO A 109 5.05 -7.72 4.44
C PRO A 109 6.28 -8.31 5.15
N TYR A 110 6.80 -9.46 4.71
CA TYR A 110 7.94 -10.16 5.30
C TYR A 110 9.24 -9.97 4.51
N LEU A 111 9.23 -9.09 3.51
CA LEU A 111 10.41 -8.77 2.72
C LEU A 111 11.55 -8.29 3.62
N SER A 112 12.68 -8.99 3.57
CA SER A 112 13.88 -8.64 4.32
C SER A 112 14.59 -7.48 3.63
N LEU A 113 14.49 -6.29 4.21
CA LEU A 113 15.09 -5.07 3.70
C LEU A 113 16.45 -4.80 4.36
N ALA A 114 17.38 -4.27 3.57
CA ALA A 114 18.61 -3.71 4.13
C ALA A 114 18.29 -2.48 5.01
N PRO A 115 19.17 -2.10 5.95
CA PRO A 115 18.98 -0.90 6.77
C PRO A 115 18.70 0.34 5.92
N SER A 116 17.79 1.20 6.38
CA SER A 116 17.35 2.44 5.70
C SER A 116 16.55 2.24 4.41
N CYS A 117 16.30 1.00 3.98
CA CYS A 117 15.40 0.73 2.86
C CYS A 117 13.95 0.73 3.34
N ARG A 118 13.03 1.03 2.42
CA ARG A 118 11.58 1.04 2.68
C ARG A 118 10.86 0.09 1.74
N SER A 119 9.72 -0.42 2.20
CA SER A 119 8.70 -1.10 1.40
C SER A 119 7.36 -0.39 1.58
N LEU A 120 6.37 -0.76 0.75
CA LEU A 120 5.01 -0.28 0.96
C LEU A 120 4.53 -0.59 2.38
N PHE A 121 4.81 -1.79 2.87
CA PHE A 121 4.45 -2.21 4.22
C PHE A 121 5.10 -1.35 5.30
N SER A 122 6.41 -1.09 5.23
CA SER A 122 7.10 -0.27 6.24
C SER A 122 6.60 1.17 6.25
N ILE A 123 6.23 1.72 5.09
CA ILE A 123 5.64 3.06 4.98
C ILE A 123 4.28 3.09 5.66
N LEU A 124 3.41 2.12 5.37
CA LEU A 124 2.08 2.06 5.97
C LEU A 124 2.14 1.88 7.49
N ILE A 125 3.05 1.06 8.01
CA ILE A 125 3.27 0.93 9.47
C ILE A 125 3.58 2.30 10.10
N ARG A 126 4.48 3.08 9.48
CA ARG A 126 4.82 4.42 9.99
C ARG A 126 3.64 5.38 9.92
N VAL A 127 2.89 5.37 8.81
CA VAL A 127 1.67 6.17 8.66
C VAL A 127 0.65 5.83 9.75
N ILE A 128 0.46 4.55 10.06
CA ILE A 128 -0.43 4.12 11.15
C ILE A 128 0.08 4.59 12.51
N GLY A 129 1.39 4.53 12.76
CA GLY A 129 2.00 5.09 13.96
C GLY A 129 1.69 6.57 14.11
N ASP A 130 1.89 7.36 13.04
CA ASP A 130 1.57 8.78 13.02
C ASP A 130 0.07 9.04 13.21
N LEU A 131 -0.80 8.24 12.59
CA LEU A 131 -2.24 8.30 12.77
C LEU A 131 -2.62 8.08 14.23
N MET A 132 -2.09 7.04 14.88
CA MET A 132 -2.37 6.74 16.28
C MET A 132 -1.95 7.87 17.20
N GLN A 133 -0.78 8.46 16.96
CA GLN A 133 -0.33 9.64 17.71
C GLN A 133 -1.28 10.83 17.52
N ARG A 134 -1.88 11.02 16.34
CA ARG A 134 -2.88 12.08 16.12
C ARG A 134 -4.20 11.78 16.80
N ILE A 135 -4.68 10.53 16.73
CA ILE A 135 -5.92 10.08 17.40
C ILE A 135 -5.85 10.34 18.90
N GLN A 136 -4.72 10.01 19.55
CA GLN A 136 -4.52 10.23 20.98
C GLN A 136 -4.61 11.70 21.41
N ARG A 137 -4.36 12.65 20.50
CA ARG A 137 -4.46 14.09 20.78
C ARG A 137 -5.87 14.64 20.64
N VAL A 138 -6.81 13.86 20.09
CA VAL A 138 -8.19 14.29 19.89
C VAL A 138 -9.08 13.66 20.97
N PRO A 139 -9.54 14.43 21.98
CA PRO A 139 -10.44 13.90 22.99
C PRO A 139 -11.77 13.49 22.34
N ASN A 140 -12.31 12.36 22.79
CA ASN A 140 -13.54 11.75 22.27
C ASN A 140 -13.48 11.50 20.75
N PHE A 141 -12.31 11.11 20.22
CA PHE A 141 -12.09 10.89 18.79
C PHE A 141 -13.17 10.02 18.14
N ARG A 142 -13.45 8.84 18.71
CA ARG A 142 -14.42 7.89 18.14
C ARG A 142 -15.83 8.49 18.02
N ALA A 143 -16.29 9.23 19.03
CA ALA A 143 -17.58 9.91 18.97
C ALA A 143 -17.60 10.99 17.88
N LYS A 144 -16.53 11.79 17.77
CA LYS A 144 -16.40 12.80 16.71
C LYS A 144 -16.36 12.18 15.32
N LEU A 145 -15.65 11.07 15.14
CA LEU A 145 -15.53 10.38 13.86
C LEU A 145 -16.89 9.94 13.31
N LEU A 146 -17.78 9.45 14.18
CA LEU A 146 -19.13 9.04 13.80
C LEU A 146 -20.05 10.21 13.42
N LEU A 147 -19.76 11.43 13.89
CA LEU A 147 -20.55 12.63 13.59
C LEU A 147 -20.23 13.26 12.23
N VAL A 148 -19.14 12.85 11.57
CA VAL A 148 -18.69 13.39 10.28
C VAL A 148 -19.01 12.42 9.12
N ARG A 149 -19.90 11.44 9.35
CA ARG A 149 -20.58 10.69 8.26
C ARG A 149 -21.61 11.59 7.58
#